data_AF-Q1NAK6-F1
#
_entry.id   AF-Q1NAK6-F1
#
_cell.length_a   1.000
_cell.length_b   1.000
_cell.length_c   1.000
_cell.angle_alpha   90.00
_cell.angle_beta   90.00
_cell.angle_gamma   90.00
#
_symmetry.space_group_name_H-M   'P 1'
#
loop_
_entity.id
_entity.type
_entity.pdbx_description
1 polymer ?
#
loop_
_entity_poly.entity_id
_entity_poly.type
_entity_poly.pdbx_seq_one_letter_code
_entity_poly.pdbx_strand_id
1 'polypeptide(L)'
;MYTLGYEGASVVDFIATLKRAGVSLLLDVRQLPQSRRPGFSKRVLSEALKEVGISYRHVRQLGDPKPGRDAARRGDMAEFRLIFNAHLKSDEAQIAIQEAAIVTREETVALMCYERAPKDCHRSIVAERIRDIVSVDIVHLGVHPS
;
A
#
# COMPACT_ATOMS: atom_id res chain seq x y z
N MET A 1 5.33 -1.12 -11.23
CA MET A 1 4.62 -1.33 -9.95
C MET A 1 3.53 -0.29 -9.79
N TYR A 2 2.36 -0.68 -9.31
CA TYR A 2 1.25 0.24 -9.05
C TYR A 2 1.15 0.64 -7.57
N THR A 3 0.50 1.75 -7.31
CA THR A 3 0.07 2.11 -5.95
C THR A 3 -1.33 2.71 -5.98
N LEU A 4 -2.10 2.56 -4.92
CA LEU A 4 -3.42 3.17 -4.80
C LEU A 4 -3.83 3.39 -3.33
N GLY A 5 -4.73 4.35 -3.11
CA GLY A 5 -5.33 4.61 -1.81
C GLY A 5 -6.84 4.48 -1.90
N TYR A 6 -7.46 3.91 -0.86
CA TYR A 6 -8.90 3.62 -0.88
C TYR A 6 -9.78 4.70 -0.25
N GLU A 7 -9.21 5.81 0.23
CA GLU A 7 -9.98 6.94 0.71
C GLU A 7 -10.92 7.48 -0.39
N GLY A 8 -12.18 7.62 -0.03
CA GLY A 8 -13.25 7.99 -0.94
C GLY A 8 -13.67 6.91 -1.96
N ALA A 9 -13.03 5.73 -2.01
CA ALA A 9 -13.38 4.65 -2.96
C ALA A 9 -14.51 3.70 -2.48
N SER A 10 -15.32 3.14 -3.37
CA SER A 10 -16.05 1.90 -3.05
C SER A 10 -15.11 0.69 -3.22
N VAL A 11 -15.41 -0.45 -2.57
CA VAL A 11 -14.61 -1.68 -2.80
C VAL A 11 -14.76 -2.17 -4.24
N VAL A 12 -15.93 -1.97 -4.85
CA VAL A 12 -16.23 -2.33 -6.23
C VAL A 12 -15.34 -1.56 -7.20
N ASP A 13 -15.29 -0.23 -7.09
CA ASP A 13 -14.45 0.62 -7.96
C ASP A 13 -12.96 0.36 -7.73
N PHE A 14 -12.58 0.08 -6.48
CA PHE A 14 -11.21 -0.27 -6.13
C PHE A 14 -10.77 -1.56 -6.83
N ILE A 15 -11.57 -2.62 -6.75
CA ILE A 15 -11.30 -3.88 -7.43
C ILE A 15 -11.32 -3.71 -8.96
N ALA A 16 -12.29 -2.96 -9.50
CA ALA A 16 -12.35 -2.67 -10.93
C ALA A 16 -11.09 -1.94 -11.42
N THR A 17 -10.56 -1.01 -10.62
CA THR A 17 -9.30 -0.30 -10.91
C THR A 17 -8.12 -1.25 -10.95
N LEU A 18 -8.00 -2.17 -9.98
CA LEU A 18 -6.93 -3.18 -9.96
C LEU A 18 -7.00 -4.12 -11.16
N LYS A 19 -8.21 -4.57 -11.52
CA LYS A 19 -8.43 -5.44 -12.69
C LYS A 19 -8.04 -4.75 -13.99
N ARG A 20 -8.44 -3.50 -14.20
CA ARG A 20 -8.06 -2.72 -15.39
C ARG A 20 -6.55 -2.54 -15.52
N ALA A 21 -5.85 -2.41 -14.39
CA ALA A 21 -4.39 -2.30 -14.35
C ALA A 21 -3.66 -3.65 -14.47
N GLY A 22 -4.39 -4.78 -14.52
CA GLY A 22 -3.81 -6.12 -14.61
C GLY A 22 -3.06 -6.55 -13.35
N VAL A 23 -3.42 -6.01 -12.18
CA VAL A 23 -2.78 -6.36 -10.91
C VAL A 23 -3.08 -7.82 -10.53
N SER A 24 -2.05 -8.61 -10.26
CA SER A 24 -2.17 -9.99 -9.76
C SER A 24 -2.01 -10.11 -8.25
N LEU A 25 -1.31 -9.16 -7.62
CA LEU A 25 -1.03 -9.15 -6.19
C LEU A 25 -1.22 -7.75 -5.58
N LEU A 26 -2.07 -7.65 -4.55
CA LEU A 26 -2.22 -6.48 -3.71
C LEU A 26 -1.42 -6.65 -2.41
N LEU A 27 -0.42 -5.79 -2.21
CA LEU A 27 0.30 -5.65 -0.95
C LEU A 27 -0.36 -4.57 -0.09
N ASP A 28 -0.99 -5.00 1.00
CA ASP A 28 -1.51 -4.12 2.04
C ASP A 28 -0.37 -3.68 2.96
N VAL A 29 0.08 -2.43 2.80
CA VAL A 29 1.15 -1.83 3.60
C VAL A 29 0.58 -0.99 4.75
N ARG A 30 -0.64 -1.28 5.24
CA ARG A 30 -1.14 -0.69 6.50
C ARG A 30 -0.50 -1.39 7.69
N GLN A 31 -0.15 -0.65 8.74
CA GLN A 31 0.26 -1.31 10.00
C GLN A 31 -0.91 -2.10 10.61
N LEU A 32 -2.12 -1.54 10.54
CA LEU A 32 -3.35 -2.15 11.02
C LEU A 32 -4.33 -2.26 9.83
N PRO A 33 -4.65 -3.46 9.33
CA PRO A 33 -5.49 -3.66 8.16
C PRO A 33 -6.98 -3.68 8.53
N GLN A 34 -7.36 -2.76 9.42
CA GLN A 34 -8.73 -2.54 9.88
C GLN A 34 -9.25 -1.27 9.23
N SER A 35 -10.52 -1.28 8.82
CA SER A 35 -11.14 -0.13 8.18
C SER A 35 -12.60 -0.05 8.58
N ARG A 36 -13.06 1.17 8.85
CA ARG A 36 -14.50 1.48 8.99
C ARG A 36 -15.19 1.60 7.63
N ARG A 37 -14.41 1.69 6.55
CA ARG A 37 -14.91 1.76 5.19
C ARG A 37 -15.38 0.38 4.74
N PRO A 38 -16.65 0.21 4.34
CA PRO A 38 -17.18 -1.08 3.92
C PRO A 38 -16.31 -1.76 2.87
N GLY A 39 -16.03 -3.06 3.04
CA GLY A 39 -15.22 -3.85 2.13
C GLY A 39 -13.69 -3.77 2.30
N PHE A 40 -13.17 -2.86 3.15
CA PHE A 40 -11.71 -2.65 3.28
C PHE A 40 -11.09 -3.22 4.57
N SER A 41 -11.83 -4.01 5.34
CA SER A 41 -11.22 -4.84 6.39
C SER A 41 -10.48 -6.02 5.76
N LYS A 42 -9.36 -6.45 6.37
CA LYS A 42 -8.49 -7.52 5.84
C LYS A 42 -9.26 -8.71 5.29
N ARG A 43 -10.16 -9.27 6.08
CA ARG A 43 -10.90 -10.50 5.73
C ARG A 43 -11.78 -10.27 4.49
N VAL A 44 -12.62 -9.24 4.53
CA VAL A 44 -13.58 -8.95 3.45
C VAL A 44 -12.86 -8.57 2.15
N LEU A 45 -11.83 -7.74 2.24
CA LEU A 45 -11.04 -7.35 1.08
C LEU A 45 -10.32 -8.55 0.46
N SER A 46 -9.71 -9.41 1.28
CA SER A 46 -9.01 -10.60 0.79
C SER A 46 -9.96 -11.60 0.13
N GLU A 47 -11.18 -11.77 0.64
CA GLU A 47 -12.21 -12.62 0.04
C GLU A 47 -12.64 -12.06 -1.33
N ALA A 48 -12.98 -10.77 -1.40
CA ALA A 48 -13.41 -10.12 -2.63
C ALA A 48 -12.33 -10.09 -3.73
N LEU A 49 -11.05 -9.91 -3.35
CA LEU A 49 -9.93 -9.97 -4.30
C LEU A 49 -9.73 -11.39 -4.83
N LYS A 50 -9.85 -12.41 -3.97
CA LYS A 50 -9.72 -13.81 -4.36
C LYS A 50 -10.77 -14.21 -5.40
N GLU A 51 -12.01 -13.74 -5.26
CA GLU A 51 -13.10 -14.00 -6.21
C GLU A 51 -12.79 -13.50 -7.63
N VAL A 52 -11.94 -12.49 -7.77
CA VAL A 52 -11.52 -11.95 -9.07
C VAL A 52 -10.09 -12.35 -9.47
N GLY A 53 -9.48 -13.30 -8.75
CA GLY A 53 -8.16 -13.83 -9.06
C GLY A 53 -6.99 -12.92 -8.65
N ILE A 54 -7.19 -11.98 -7.72
CA ILE A 54 -6.13 -11.12 -7.19
C ILE A 54 -5.69 -11.64 -5.83
N SER A 55 -4.41 -11.95 -5.70
CA SER A 55 -3.80 -12.34 -4.43
C SER A 55 -3.73 -11.15 -3.47
N TYR A 56 -3.85 -11.42 -2.18
CA TYR A 56 -3.76 -10.42 -1.12
C TYR A 56 -2.69 -10.81 -0.11
N ARG A 57 -1.77 -9.89 0.20
CA ARG A 57 -0.76 -10.07 1.25
C ARG A 57 -0.70 -8.83 2.13
N HIS A 58 -0.81 -9.02 3.44
CA HIS A 58 -0.65 -7.94 4.41
C HIS A 58 0.79 -7.88 4.90
N VAL A 59 1.46 -6.74 4.68
CA VAL A 59 2.87 -6.52 4.99
C VAL A 59 2.98 -5.45 6.08
N ARG A 60 2.67 -5.85 7.32
CA ARG A 60 2.61 -4.97 8.50
C ARG A 60 3.90 -4.17 8.71
N GLN A 61 5.05 -4.80 8.40
CA GLN A 61 6.39 -4.25 8.56
C GLN A 61 6.61 -2.98 7.73
N LEU A 62 5.86 -2.80 6.64
CA LEU A 62 5.93 -1.62 5.78
C LEU A 62 4.88 -0.55 6.12
N GLY A 63 4.14 -0.76 7.20
CA GLY A 63 3.09 0.16 7.63
C GLY A 63 3.57 1.26 8.55
N ASP A 64 3.05 2.47 8.33
CA ASP A 64 3.33 3.64 9.16
C ASP A 64 3.00 3.36 10.64
N PRO A 65 3.97 3.43 11.57
CA PRO A 65 3.74 3.17 12.98
C PRO A 65 2.87 4.26 13.63
N LYS A 66 2.28 3.95 14.80
CA LYS A 66 1.37 4.88 15.49
C LYS A 66 1.94 6.30 15.66
N PRO A 67 3.20 6.48 16.11
CA PRO A 67 3.77 7.83 16.24
C PRO A 67 3.84 8.59 14.90
N GLY A 68 4.19 7.91 13.80
CA GLY A 68 4.24 8.51 12.47
C GLY A 68 2.85 8.91 11.97
N ARG A 69 1.85 8.03 12.14
CA ARG A 69 0.45 8.35 11.84
C ARG A 69 -0.07 9.53 12.65
N ASP A 70 0.32 9.62 13.93
CA ASP A 70 -0.11 10.70 14.80
C ASP A 70 0.55 12.04 14.40
N ALA A 71 1.82 12.03 13.95
CA ALA A 71 2.48 13.22 13.38
C ALA A 71 1.80 13.69 12.09
N ALA A 72 1.54 12.76 11.15
CA ALA A 72 0.85 13.08 9.90
C ALA A 72 -0.55 13.68 10.15
N ARG A 73 -1.31 13.16 11.13
CA ARG A 73 -2.62 13.71 11.52
C ARG A 73 -2.56 15.13 12.06
N ARG A 74 -1.45 15.53 12.70
CA ARG A 74 -1.23 16.91 13.15
C ARG A 74 -0.71 17.82 12.03
N GLY A 75 -0.44 17.27 10.84
CA GLY A 75 0.15 18.00 9.72
C GLY A 75 1.68 18.14 9.79
N ASP A 76 2.33 17.49 10.75
CA ASP A 76 3.80 17.52 10.86
C ASP A 76 4.43 16.45 9.96
N MET A 77 4.53 16.77 8.66
CA MET A 77 5.08 15.86 7.67
C MET A 77 6.60 15.67 7.82
N ALA A 78 7.30 16.58 8.52
CA ALA A 78 8.72 16.42 8.80
C ALA A 78 8.94 15.36 9.87
N GLU A 79 8.21 15.44 10.98
CA GLU A 79 8.22 14.44 12.05
C GLU A 79 7.75 13.07 11.54
N PHE A 80 6.67 13.03 10.75
CA PHE A 80 6.23 11.79 10.08
C PHE A 80 7.35 11.15 9.26
N ARG A 81 8.02 11.92 8.39
CA ARG A 81 9.11 11.40 7.55
C ARG A 81 10.27 10.89 8.39
N LEU A 82 10.64 11.58 9.46
CA LEU A 82 11.69 11.15 10.38
C LEU A 82 11.35 9.79 11.00
N ILE A 83 10.16 9.68 11.60
CA ILE A 83 9.70 8.46 12.28
C ILE A 83 9.59 7.31 11.29
N PHE A 84 8.96 7.53 10.13
CA PHE A 84 8.72 6.45 9.17
C PHE A 84 10.03 5.97 8.52
N ASN A 85 10.96 6.86 8.19
CA ASN A 85 12.27 6.44 7.68
C ASN A 85 13.10 5.71 8.74
N ALA A 86 13.00 6.09 10.02
CA ALA A 86 13.65 5.34 11.10
C ALA A 86 13.04 3.94 11.24
N HIS A 87 11.71 3.83 11.18
CA HIS A 87 10.99 2.56 11.19
C HIS A 87 11.42 1.64 10.03
N LEU A 88 11.56 2.18 8.81
CA LEU A 88 11.99 1.41 7.66
C LEU A 88 13.45 0.91 7.76
N LYS A 89 14.25 1.37 8.71
CA LYS A 89 15.61 0.85 8.96
C LYS A 89 15.64 -0.41 9.82
N SER A 90 14.52 -0.87 10.39
CA SER A 90 14.51 -2.13 11.14
C SER A 90 14.77 -3.32 10.23
N ASP A 91 15.34 -4.39 10.79
CA ASP A 91 15.65 -5.61 10.05
C ASP A 91 14.39 -6.21 9.41
N GLU A 92 13.27 -6.23 10.12
CA GLU A 92 12.01 -6.77 9.59
C GLU A 92 11.45 -5.92 8.45
N ALA A 93 11.61 -4.60 8.49
CA ALA A 93 11.22 -3.73 7.39
C ALA A 93 12.13 -3.93 6.18
N GLN A 94 13.44 -4.03 6.38
CA GLN A 94 14.39 -4.30 5.30
C GLN A 94 14.12 -5.65 4.62
N ILE A 95 13.87 -6.71 5.39
CA ILE A 95 13.47 -8.03 4.85
C ILE A 95 12.18 -7.89 4.03
N ALA A 96 11.16 -7.22 4.56
CA ALA A 96 9.90 -7.04 3.85
C ALA A 96 10.03 -6.22 2.55
N ILE A 97 10.93 -5.21 2.51
CA ILE A 97 11.22 -4.46 1.28
C ILE A 97 11.87 -5.39 0.24
N GLN A 98 12.84 -6.22 0.65
CA GLN A 98 13.50 -7.17 -0.25
C GLN A 98 12.52 -8.20 -0.81
N GLU A 99 11.68 -8.80 0.04
CA GLU A 99 10.62 -9.72 -0.40
C GLU A 99 9.64 -9.04 -1.37
N ALA A 100 9.23 -7.80 -1.08
CA ALA A 100 8.36 -7.03 -1.96
C ALA A 100 9.03 -6.73 -3.32
N ALA A 101 10.33 -6.45 -3.33
CA ALA A 101 11.10 -6.24 -4.56
C ALA A 101 11.22 -7.52 -5.39
N ILE A 102 11.43 -8.68 -4.76
CA ILE A 102 11.46 -9.99 -5.43
C ILE A 102 10.12 -10.26 -6.12
N VAL A 103 8.99 -10.17 -5.39
CA VAL A 103 7.67 -10.43 -6.00
C VAL A 103 7.32 -9.42 -7.09
N THR A 104 7.80 -8.18 -6.98
CA THR A 104 7.58 -7.14 -8.01
C THR A 104 8.31 -7.45 -9.33
N ARG A 105 9.32 -8.34 -9.33
CA ARG A 105 9.97 -8.82 -10.57
C ARG A 105 9.13 -9.88 -11.30
N GLU A 106 8.31 -10.61 -10.56
CA GLU A 106 7.60 -11.79 -11.06
C GLU A 106 6.12 -11.50 -11.33
N GLU A 107 5.55 -10.52 -10.64
CA GLU A 107 4.11 -10.24 -10.60
C GLU A 107 3.78 -8.77 -10.85
N THR A 108 2.55 -8.52 -11.31
CA THR A 108 2.01 -7.16 -11.38
C THR A 108 1.49 -6.74 -10.00
N VAL A 109 2.35 -6.09 -9.22
CA VAL A 109 2.08 -5.70 -7.83
C VAL A 109 1.45 -4.32 -7.72
N ALA A 110 0.48 -4.18 -6.81
CA ALA A 110 0.00 -2.90 -6.31
C ALA A 110 0.22 -2.75 -4.79
N LEU A 111 0.77 -1.62 -4.35
CA LEU A 111 0.82 -1.24 -2.94
C LEU A 111 -0.41 -0.42 -2.56
N MET A 112 -1.02 -0.71 -1.40
CA MET A 112 -2.17 0.07 -0.92
C MET A 112 -2.00 0.69 0.48
N CYS A 113 -2.43 1.95 0.62
CA CYS A 113 -2.63 2.66 1.90
C CYS A 113 -4.08 3.18 2.01
N TYR A 114 -4.39 3.94 3.07
CA TYR A 114 -5.69 4.57 3.22
C TYR A 114 -5.81 5.80 2.30
N GLU A 115 -4.87 6.72 2.42
CA GLU A 115 -4.86 8.08 1.88
C GLU A 115 -5.04 8.08 0.36
N ARG A 116 -5.97 8.86 -0.19
CA ARG A 116 -6.18 8.86 -1.65
C ARG A 116 -4.94 9.38 -2.38
N ALA A 117 -4.45 10.55 -1.95
CA ALA A 117 -3.30 11.19 -2.55
C ALA A 117 -2.01 10.40 -2.24
N PRO A 118 -1.15 10.16 -3.25
CA PRO A 118 0.16 9.55 -3.02
C PRO A 118 1.15 10.54 -2.40
N LYS A 119 0.92 11.85 -2.58
CA LYS A 119 1.75 12.90 -2.01
C LYS A 119 1.76 12.75 -0.48
N ASP A 120 2.95 12.64 0.07
CA ASP A 120 3.19 12.48 1.50
C ASP A 120 2.55 11.22 2.15
N CYS A 121 1.96 10.26 1.40
CA CYS A 121 1.58 8.95 1.95
C CYS A 121 2.83 8.07 2.14
N HIS A 122 2.85 7.30 3.22
CA HIS A 122 3.89 6.30 3.47
C HIS A 122 4.02 5.27 2.33
N ARG A 123 2.92 4.95 1.61
CA ARG A 123 2.97 4.02 0.45
C ARG A 123 3.95 4.48 -0.62
N SER A 124 4.08 5.79 -0.81
CA SER A 124 4.99 6.35 -1.82
C SER A 124 6.43 6.16 -1.37
N ILE A 125 6.73 6.37 -0.07
CA ILE A 125 8.05 6.10 0.49
C ILE A 125 8.40 4.61 0.34
N VAL A 126 7.48 3.69 0.63
CA VAL A 126 7.69 2.25 0.45
C VAL A 126 7.92 1.91 -1.03
N ALA A 127 7.12 2.47 -1.94
CA ALA A 127 7.26 2.25 -3.37
C ALA A 127 8.66 2.66 -3.88
N GLU A 128 9.15 3.82 -3.43
CA GLU A 128 10.48 4.33 -3.78
C GLU A 128 11.58 3.38 -3.27
N ARG A 129 11.48 2.88 -2.02
CA ARG A 129 12.45 1.91 -1.47
C ARG A 129 12.49 0.60 -2.26
N ILE A 130 11.34 0.12 -2.72
CA ILE A 130 11.26 -1.07 -3.57
C ILE A 130 11.90 -0.79 -4.94
N ARG A 131 11.60 0.37 -5.55
CA ARG A 131 12.17 0.78 -6.83
C ARG A 131 13.70 0.87 -6.80
N ASP A 132 14.27 1.30 -5.68
CA ASP A 132 15.73 1.35 -5.51
C ASP A 132 16.41 -0.04 -5.62
N ILE A 133 15.67 -1.14 -5.43
CA ILE A 133 16.15 -2.53 -5.53
C ILE A 133 15.74 -3.19 -6.86
N VAL A 134 14.55 -2.86 -7.36
CA VAL A 134 14.03 -3.36 -8.63
C VAL A 134 13.61 -2.17 -9.50
N SER A 135 14.35 -1.95 -10.59
CA SER A 135 14.11 -0.83 -11.50
C SER A 135 12.77 -0.99 -12.23
N VAL A 136 11.70 -0.42 -11.65
CA VAL A 136 10.34 -0.39 -12.22
C VAL A 136 9.74 1.00 -12.10
N ASP A 137 8.89 1.36 -13.06
CA ASP A 137 8.10 2.58 -12.93
C ASP A 137 7.07 2.46 -11.80
N ILE A 138 6.89 3.55 -11.07
CA ILE A 138 5.83 3.70 -10.07
C ILE A 138 4.67 4.44 -10.72
N VAL A 139 3.51 3.78 -10.79
CA VAL A 139 2.28 4.38 -11.32
C VAL A 139 1.24 4.48 -10.21
N HIS A 140 0.80 5.70 -9.93
CA HIS A 140 -0.25 5.95 -8.93
C HIS A 140 -1.63 5.87 -9.58
N LEU A 141 -2.41 4.84 -9.24
CA LEU A 141 -3.76 4.66 -9.75
C LEU A 141 -4.76 5.51 -8.97
N GLY A 142 -5.62 6.22 -9.70
CA GLY A 142 -6.81 6.88 -9.15
C GLY A 142 -8.00 5.93 -9.16
N VAL A 143 -8.71 5.83 -8.05
CA VAL A 143 -9.99 5.10 -8.00
C VAL A 143 -11.12 6.05 -8.36
N HIS A 144 -11.73 5.82 -9.51
CA HIS A 144 -12.85 6.58 -10.02
C HIS A 144 -14.11 5.73 -9.97
N PRO A 145 -15.29 6.32 -9.64
CA PRO A 145 -16.56 5.64 -9.78
C PRO A 145 -16.72 5.10 -11.19
N SER A 146 -17.15 3.85 -11.29
CA SER A 146 -17.53 3.20 -12.55
C SER A 146 -18.83 3.77 -13.09
#